data_AF-A0A9E2KTS5-F1
#
_entry.id   AF-A0A9E2KTS5-F1
#
_cell.length_a   1.000
_cell.length_b   1.000
_cell.length_c   1.000
_cell.angle_alpha   90.00
_cell.angle_beta   90.00
_cell.angle_gamma   90.00
#
_symmetry.space_group_name_H-M   'P 1'
#
loop_
_entity.id
_entity.type
_entity.pdbx_description
1 polymer ?
#
loop_
_entity_poly.entity_id
_entity_poly.type
_entity_poly.pdbx_seq_one_letter_code
_entity_poly.pdbx_strand_id
1 'polypeptide(L)'
;MKLLILGAAGKIGKLVTENVINQPNLEVTLFAHDADTRLADAGMHSNVTLVSGDFLNEDDLLKATKGQDMVVLAYMPKKDPEAKNIVDAMEKNNVKRIIITGAFGIFDELEEPMRSKQEKLAHGYDGPLYTQLKKDAKLFDASSVKDTYLRMPWLNDEDTEELEIVPKGKMMHGAGVSRKAVVKLIAKMVEEPQLYANENIGLQGIE
;
A
#
# COMPACT_ATOMS: atom_id res chain seq x y z
N MET A 1 -0.39 6.77 18.13
CA MET A 1 -1.15 6.16 17.02
C MET A 1 -0.71 4.71 16.89
N LYS A 2 -1.62 3.80 16.60
CA LYS A 2 -1.37 2.38 16.32
C LYS A 2 -1.48 2.14 14.81
N LEU A 3 -0.34 1.82 14.19
CA LEU A 3 -0.23 1.61 12.75
C LEU A 3 -0.02 0.11 12.47
N LEU A 4 -0.85 -0.45 11.60
CA LEU A 4 -0.64 -1.78 11.03
C LEU A 4 -0.02 -1.68 9.64
N ILE A 5 1.12 -2.33 9.43
CA ILE A 5 1.73 -2.49 8.10
C ILE A 5 1.47 -3.92 7.63
N LEU A 6 0.55 -4.07 6.66
CA LEU A 6 0.26 -5.33 5.99
C LEU A 6 1.25 -5.56 4.85
N GLY A 7 1.86 -6.76 4.79
CA GLY A 7 2.92 -7.06 3.82
C GLY A 7 4.28 -6.50 4.25
N ALA A 8 4.51 -6.35 5.55
CA ALA A 8 5.68 -5.68 6.12
C ALA A 8 7.03 -6.29 5.69
N ALA A 9 7.07 -7.59 5.36
CA ALA A 9 8.30 -8.25 4.92
C ALA A 9 8.63 -8.07 3.42
N GLY A 10 7.78 -7.37 2.66
CA GLY A 10 8.04 -6.98 1.27
C GLY A 10 8.98 -5.78 1.17
N LYS A 11 9.51 -5.49 -0.04
CA LYS A 11 10.50 -4.41 -0.24
C LYS A 11 9.97 -3.03 0.22
N ILE A 12 8.74 -2.67 -0.15
CA ILE A 12 8.12 -1.43 0.32
C ILE A 12 7.79 -1.50 1.82
N GLY A 13 7.23 -2.63 2.29
CA GLY A 13 6.89 -2.80 3.71
C GLY A 13 8.08 -2.59 4.65
N LYS A 14 9.26 -3.11 4.29
CA LYS A 14 10.51 -2.91 5.04
C LYS A 14 10.92 -1.44 5.06
N LEU A 15 10.94 -0.79 3.90
CA LEU A 15 11.32 0.63 3.80
C LEU A 15 10.35 1.55 4.55
N VAL A 16 9.04 1.28 4.48
CA VAL A 16 8.03 2.01 5.27
C VAL A 16 8.30 1.82 6.75
N THR A 17 8.54 0.58 7.20
CA THR A 17 8.88 0.28 8.59
C THR A 17 10.09 1.09 9.03
N GLU A 18 11.19 1.04 8.29
CA GLU A 18 12.42 1.79 8.59
C GLU A 18 12.20 3.30 8.71
N ASN A 19 11.29 3.87 7.91
CA ASN A 19 11.00 5.31 7.93
C ASN A 19 10.11 5.75 9.09
N VAL A 20 9.21 4.87 9.57
CA VAL A 20 8.21 5.25 10.59
C VAL A 20 8.54 4.73 11.99
N ILE A 21 9.35 3.67 12.12
CA ILE A 21 9.57 2.95 13.39
C ILE A 21 10.13 3.83 14.52
N ASN A 22 10.85 4.90 14.18
CA ASN A 22 11.43 5.84 15.14
C ASN A 22 10.57 7.09 15.37
N GLN A 23 9.39 7.19 14.73
CA GLN A 23 8.48 8.32 14.97
C GLN A 23 7.95 8.26 16.41
N PRO A 24 7.96 9.40 17.14
CA PRO A 24 7.49 9.43 18.52
C PRO A 24 5.99 9.13 18.61
N ASN A 25 5.59 8.41 19.64
CA ASN A 25 4.19 8.06 19.92
C ASN A 25 3.53 7.17 18.84
N LEU A 26 4.33 6.46 18.03
CA LEU A 26 3.86 5.46 17.08
C LEU A 26 4.10 4.05 17.64
N GLU A 27 3.03 3.26 17.74
CA GLU A 27 3.10 1.81 17.95
C GLU A 27 2.88 1.13 16.59
N VAL A 28 3.79 0.24 16.18
CA VAL A 28 3.78 -0.37 14.85
C VAL A 28 3.53 -1.87 14.97
N THR A 29 2.47 -2.35 14.31
CA THR A 29 2.22 -3.78 14.11
C THR A 29 2.65 -4.18 12.70
N LEU A 30 3.54 -5.17 12.59
CA LEU A 30 4.06 -5.65 11.32
C LEU A 30 3.46 -7.02 10.99
N PHE A 31 2.68 -7.08 9.91
CA PHE A 31 2.02 -8.30 9.47
C PHE A 31 2.68 -8.88 8.22
N ALA A 32 3.08 -10.14 8.28
CA ALA A 32 3.65 -10.88 7.16
C ALA A 32 3.57 -12.39 7.38
N HIS A 33 3.74 -13.20 6.34
CA HIS A 33 4.12 -14.60 6.51
C HIS A 33 5.47 -14.70 7.25
N ASP A 34 5.54 -15.55 8.26
CA ASP A 34 6.74 -15.82 9.07
C ASP A 34 7.40 -14.53 9.59
N ALA A 35 6.60 -13.60 10.11
CA ALA A 35 7.03 -12.27 10.53
C ALA A 35 8.17 -12.35 11.55
N ASP A 36 8.09 -13.27 12.51
CA ASP A 36 9.10 -13.46 13.56
C ASP A 36 10.49 -13.78 13.01
N THR A 37 10.57 -14.43 11.85
CA THR A 37 11.84 -14.74 11.18
C THR A 37 12.25 -13.64 10.21
N ARG A 38 11.30 -13.12 9.42
CA ARG A 38 11.61 -12.21 8.30
C ARG A 38 11.78 -10.74 8.73
N LEU A 39 11.35 -10.41 9.94
CA LEU A 39 11.33 -9.07 10.53
C LEU A 39 11.94 -9.04 11.94
N ALA A 40 12.78 -10.04 12.28
CA ALA A 40 13.37 -10.19 13.61
C ALA A 40 14.05 -8.90 14.12
N ASP A 41 14.81 -8.22 13.27
CA ASP A 41 15.51 -6.98 13.61
C ASP A 41 14.53 -5.86 13.99
N ALA A 42 13.46 -5.68 13.21
CA ALA A 42 12.42 -4.70 13.52
C ALA A 42 11.68 -5.05 14.83
N GLY A 43 11.50 -6.34 15.10
CA GLY A 43 10.91 -6.84 16.34
C GLY A 43 11.72 -6.57 17.62
N MET A 44 12.97 -6.11 17.50
CA MET A 44 13.78 -5.69 18.65
C MET A 44 13.36 -4.32 19.21
N HIS A 45 12.61 -3.53 18.44
CA HIS A 45 12.13 -2.22 18.86
C HIS A 45 10.95 -2.36 19.84
N SER A 46 10.98 -1.63 20.95
CA SER A 46 9.98 -1.73 22.03
C SER A 46 8.57 -1.31 21.62
N ASN A 47 8.43 -0.53 20.54
CA ASN A 47 7.16 -0.08 19.99
C ASN A 47 6.68 -0.95 18.80
N VAL A 48 7.32 -2.09 18.52
CA VAL A 48 6.95 -3.00 17.43
C VAL A 48 6.31 -4.28 17.94
N THR A 49 5.23 -4.68 17.28
CA THR A 49 4.61 -6.01 17.44
C THR A 49 4.68 -6.76 16.12
N LEU A 50 5.21 -7.98 16.12
CA LEU A 50 5.20 -8.85 14.95
C LEU A 50 3.95 -9.74 14.97
N VAL A 51 3.30 -9.87 13.80
CA VAL A 51 2.16 -10.75 13.61
C VAL A 51 2.39 -11.60 12.37
N SER A 52 2.63 -12.89 12.60
CA SER A 52 2.64 -13.89 11.54
C SER A 52 1.20 -14.22 11.13
N GLY A 53 0.90 -14.20 9.83
CA GLY A 53 -0.44 -14.52 9.33
C GLY A 53 -0.57 -14.55 7.80
N ASP A 54 -1.76 -14.94 7.32
CA ASP A 54 -2.12 -15.05 5.89
C ASP A 54 -3.31 -14.13 5.56
N PHE A 55 -3.30 -13.47 4.40
CA PHE A 55 -4.42 -12.65 3.91
C PHE A 55 -5.67 -13.48 3.58
N LEU A 56 -5.52 -14.76 3.28
CA LEU A 56 -6.62 -15.69 3.06
C LEU A 56 -7.25 -16.18 4.36
N ASN A 57 -6.60 -15.94 5.50
CA ASN A 57 -7.12 -16.27 6.83
C ASN A 57 -7.76 -15.03 7.47
N GLU A 58 -9.09 -15.01 7.53
CA GLU A 58 -9.84 -13.90 8.12
C GLU A 58 -9.49 -13.66 9.60
N ASP A 59 -9.24 -14.72 10.38
CA ASP A 59 -8.93 -14.60 11.81
C ASP A 59 -7.58 -13.91 12.03
N ASP A 60 -6.59 -14.18 11.16
CA ASP A 60 -5.28 -13.53 11.22
C ASP A 60 -5.41 -12.02 10.98
N LEU A 61 -6.22 -11.62 9.99
CA LEU A 61 -6.49 -10.21 9.69
C LEU A 61 -7.33 -9.54 10.78
N LEU A 62 -8.33 -10.22 11.33
CA LEU A 62 -9.13 -9.72 12.45
C LEU A 62 -8.28 -9.47 13.69
N LYS A 63 -7.35 -10.38 13.99
CA LYS A 63 -6.40 -10.20 15.09
C LYS A 63 -5.47 -9.03 14.82
N ALA A 64 -4.92 -8.91 13.61
CA ALA A 64 -3.97 -7.86 13.26
C ALA A 64 -4.59 -6.45 13.27
N THR A 65 -5.83 -6.32 12.77
CA THR A 65 -6.54 -5.04 12.67
C THR A 65 -7.15 -4.56 13.99
N LYS A 66 -7.23 -5.42 15.01
CA LYS A 66 -7.85 -5.09 16.29
C LYS A 66 -7.14 -3.93 16.99
N GLY A 67 -7.89 -2.85 17.24
CA GLY A 67 -7.40 -1.68 17.98
C GLY A 67 -6.38 -0.83 17.24
N GLN A 68 -6.23 -1.02 15.93
CA GLN A 68 -5.38 -0.19 15.08
C GLN A 68 -6.11 1.10 14.71
N ASP A 69 -5.37 2.20 14.60
CA ASP A 69 -5.92 3.47 14.14
C ASP A 69 -5.89 3.56 12.61
N MET A 70 -4.84 2.99 12.00
CA MET A 70 -4.54 3.13 10.58
C MET A 70 -3.82 1.91 10.02
N VAL A 71 -4.00 1.66 8.71
CA VAL A 71 -3.35 0.58 7.97
C VAL A 71 -2.51 1.14 6.82
N VAL A 72 -1.32 0.58 6.60
CA VAL A 72 -0.59 0.66 5.33
C VAL A 72 -0.59 -0.72 4.71
N LEU A 73 -1.21 -0.86 3.55
CA LEU A 73 -1.16 -2.07 2.74
C LEU A 73 0.00 -1.96 1.75
N ALA A 74 1.15 -2.49 2.17
CA ALA A 74 2.40 -2.54 1.39
C ALA A 74 2.49 -3.81 0.51
N TYR A 75 1.34 -4.30 0.06
CA TYR A 75 1.15 -5.50 -0.74
C TYR A 75 0.01 -5.26 -1.72
N MET A 76 0.16 -5.72 -2.96
CA MET A 76 -0.95 -5.74 -3.92
C MET A 76 -1.63 -7.11 -3.81
N PRO A 77 -2.90 -7.18 -3.37
CA PRO A 77 -3.65 -8.43 -3.37
C PRO A 77 -3.66 -9.07 -4.76
N LYS A 78 -3.49 -10.39 -4.79
CA LYS A 78 -3.38 -11.16 -6.04
C LYS A 78 -4.41 -12.26 -6.15
N LYS A 79 -5.04 -12.62 -5.03
CA LYS A 79 -6.02 -13.71 -4.96
C LYS A 79 -7.32 -13.21 -4.35
N ASP A 80 -8.43 -13.66 -4.90
CA ASP A 80 -9.72 -13.58 -4.23
C ASP A 80 -9.74 -14.62 -3.08
N PRO A 81 -10.11 -14.28 -1.83
CA PRO A 81 -10.68 -13.02 -1.35
C PRO A 81 -9.75 -12.12 -0.50
N GLU A 82 -8.44 -12.03 -0.79
CA GLU A 82 -7.48 -11.27 0.03
C GLU A 82 -7.92 -9.81 0.30
N ALA A 83 -8.26 -9.03 -0.74
CA ALA A 83 -8.69 -7.64 -0.57
C ALA A 83 -10.00 -7.54 0.24
N LYS A 84 -10.95 -8.46 0.01
CA LYS A 84 -12.21 -8.53 0.75
C LYS A 84 -11.99 -8.81 2.22
N ASN A 85 -11.14 -9.77 2.54
CA ASN A 85 -10.81 -10.11 3.92
C ASN A 85 -10.18 -8.91 4.66
N ILE A 86 -9.32 -8.14 3.98
CA ILE A 86 -8.72 -6.92 4.56
C ILE A 86 -9.81 -5.89 4.88
N VAL A 87 -10.68 -5.57 3.91
CA VAL A 87 -11.78 -4.62 4.11
C VAL A 87 -12.69 -5.08 5.24
N ASP A 88 -13.15 -6.33 5.21
CA ASP A 88 -14.03 -6.88 6.23
C ASP A 88 -13.41 -6.82 7.64
N ALA A 89 -12.12 -7.15 7.77
CA ALA A 89 -11.43 -7.10 9.05
C ALA A 89 -11.31 -5.67 9.59
N MET A 90 -10.99 -4.71 8.71
CA MET A 90 -10.96 -3.30 9.06
C MET A 90 -12.33 -2.78 9.50
N GLU A 91 -13.39 -3.08 8.76
CA GLU A 91 -14.75 -2.66 9.09
C GLU A 91 -15.24 -3.27 10.40
N LYS A 92 -15.04 -4.58 10.61
CA LYS A 92 -15.38 -5.28 11.86
C LYS A 92 -14.66 -4.71 13.08
N ASN A 93 -13.41 -4.25 12.92
CA ASN A 93 -12.62 -3.61 13.98
C ASN A 93 -12.71 -2.07 13.99
N ASN A 94 -13.58 -1.47 13.16
CA ASN A 94 -13.79 -0.03 13.06
C ASN A 94 -12.50 0.75 12.75
N VAL A 95 -11.58 0.16 11.99
CA VAL A 95 -10.37 0.82 11.47
C VAL A 95 -10.74 1.56 10.20
N LYS A 96 -10.62 2.88 10.20
CA LYS A 96 -11.20 3.73 9.15
C LYS A 96 -10.21 4.27 8.14
N ARG A 97 -8.91 4.05 8.29
CA ARG A 97 -7.90 4.69 7.43
C ARG A 97 -6.95 3.65 6.85
N ILE A 98 -6.79 3.65 5.53
CA ILE A 98 -5.82 2.78 4.85
C ILE A 98 -5.07 3.52 3.73
N ILE A 99 -3.74 3.34 3.66
CA ILE A 99 -2.95 3.69 2.48
C ILE A 99 -2.69 2.40 1.70
N ILE A 100 -2.98 2.40 0.40
CA ILE A 100 -2.85 1.23 -0.46
C ILE A 100 -1.73 1.48 -1.47
N THR A 101 -0.68 0.66 -1.42
CA THR A 101 0.38 0.67 -2.44
C THR A 101 -0.10 -0.09 -3.67
N GLY A 102 -0.72 0.61 -4.60
CA GLY A 102 -1.36 0.05 -5.78
C GLY A 102 -0.52 0.12 -7.05
N ALA A 103 -1.17 -0.21 -8.16
CA ALA A 103 -0.59 -0.11 -9.50
C ALA A 103 -1.23 1.04 -10.29
N PHE A 104 -0.44 1.71 -11.10
CA PHE A 104 -0.94 2.54 -12.20
C PHE A 104 -1.56 1.73 -13.34
N GLY A 105 -2.33 2.40 -14.19
CA GLY A 105 -2.95 1.84 -15.40
C GLY A 105 -4.25 1.08 -15.19
N ILE A 106 -4.80 1.08 -13.98
CA ILE A 106 -6.08 0.41 -13.68
C ILE A 106 -7.29 1.35 -13.84
N PHE A 107 -7.07 2.63 -14.15
CA PHE A 107 -8.08 3.68 -14.36
C PHE A 107 -7.96 4.38 -15.73
N ASP A 108 -7.43 3.67 -16.73
CA ASP A 108 -7.24 4.16 -18.10
C ASP A 108 -6.41 5.46 -18.20
N GLU A 109 -5.44 5.62 -17.28
CA GLU A 109 -4.65 6.84 -17.09
C GLU A 109 -3.29 6.84 -17.81
N LEU A 110 -3.07 5.93 -18.77
CA LEU A 110 -1.80 5.75 -19.46
C LEU A 110 -1.93 6.01 -20.96
N GLU A 111 -1.05 6.88 -21.47
CA GLU A 111 -0.92 7.20 -22.89
C GLU A 111 0.12 6.30 -23.59
N GLU A 112 0.14 6.29 -24.92
CA GLU A 112 1.22 5.65 -25.68
C GLU A 112 2.54 6.44 -25.57
N PRO A 113 3.71 5.77 -25.58
CA PRO A 113 3.92 4.33 -25.74
C PRO A 113 3.78 3.54 -24.43
N MET A 114 3.42 4.20 -23.33
CA MET A 114 3.44 3.63 -21.99
C MET A 114 2.39 2.56 -21.79
N ARG A 115 1.19 2.82 -22.30
CA ARG A 115 0.08 1.87 -22.34
C ARG A 115 0.54 0.54 -22.96
N SER A 116 1.09 0.58 -24.17
CA SER A 116 1.65 -0.61 -24.84
C SER A 116 2.79 -1.28 -24.05
N LYS A 117 3.69 -0.51 -23.44
CA LYS A 117 4.80 -1.08 -22.65
C LYS A 117 4.27 -1.82 -21.43
N GLN A 118 3.31 -1.22 -20.73
CA GLN A 118 2.72 -1.80 -19.55
C GLN A 118 1.85 -3.01 -19.89
N GLU A 119 1.10 -3.01 -21.00
CA GLU A 119 0.41 -4.20 -21.51
C GLU A 119 1.36 -5.39 -21.67
N LYS A 120 2.54 -5.17 -22.26
CA LYS A 120 3.53 -6.23 -22.45
C LYS A 120 4.09 -6.76 -21.13
N LEU A 121 4.41 -5.86 -20.19
CA LEU A 121 5.04 -6.24 -18.92
C LEU A 121 4.06 -6.85 -17.91
N ALA A 122 2.79 -6.45 -17.95
CA ALA A 122 1.76 -6.91 -17.03
C ALA A 122 0.96 -8.12 -17.52
N HIS A 123 1.33 -8.71 -18.66
CA HIS A 123 0.54 -9.73 -19.36
C HIS A 123 -0.89 -9.26 -19.73
N GLY A 124 -1.01 -7.99 -20.13
CA GLY A 124 -2.23 -7.33 -20.61
C GLY A 124 -2.99 -6.55 -19.52
N TYR A 125 -3.56 -5.40 -19.88
CA TYR A 125 -4.48 -4.64 -19.00
C TYR A 125 -5.77 -5.40 -18.64
N ASP A 126 -6.09 -6.42 -19.43
CA ASP A 126 -7.19 -7.36 -19.19
C ASP A 126 -6.66 -8.74 -18.74
N GLY A 127 -5.38 -8.82 -18.40
CA GLY A 127 -4.78 -9.99 -17.80
C GLY A 127 -5.35 -10.27 -16.40
N PRO A 128 -5.15 -11.49 -15.86
CA PRO A 128 -5.73 -11.87 -14.57
C PRO A 128 -5.34 -10.93 -13.42
N LEU A 129 -4.08 -10.47 -13.38
CA LEU A 129 -3.61 -9.56 -12.34
C LEU A 129 -4.31 -8.20 -12.41
N TYR A 130 -4.34 -7.54 -13.57
CA TYR A 130 -4.97 -6.22 -13.70
C TYR A 130 -6.49 -6.28 -13.55
N THR A 131 -7.11 -7.37 -14.00
CA THR A 131 -8.53 -7.64 -13.72
C THR A 131 -8.79 -7.72 -12.22
N GLN A 132 -7.94 -8.42 -11.47
CA GLN A 132 -8.04 -8.50 -10.01
C GLN A 132 -7.78 -7.14 -9.35
N LEU A 133 -6.73 -6.41 -9.74
CA LEU A 133 -6.44 -5.08 -9.19
C LEU A 133 -7.56 -4.07 -9.43
N LYS A 134 -8.20 -4.10 -10.62
CA LYS A 134 -9.39 -3.30 -10.93
C LYS A 134 -10.57 -3.68 -10.03
N LYS A 135 -10.77 -4.98 -9.75
CA LYS A 135 -11.81 -5.47 -8.83
C LYS A 135 -11.53 -5.01 -7.39
N ASP A 136 -10.29 -5.13 -6.93
CA ASP A 136 -9.88 -4.77 -5.58
C ASP A 136 -9.99 -3.25 -5.36
N ALA A 137 -9.56 -2.44 -6.34
CA ALA A 137 -9.71 -0.98 -6.26
C ALA A 137 -11.18 -0.56 -6.14
N LYS A 138 -12.10 -1.19 -6.90
CA LYS A 138 -13.55 -0.95 -6.76
C LYS A 138 -14.09 -1.37 -5.41
N LEU A 139 -13.58 -2.45 -4.83
CA LEU A 139 -13.98 -2.93 -3.52
C LEU A 139 -13.58 -1.91 -2.43
N PHE A 140 -12.35 -1.38 -2.47
CA PHE A 140 -11.93 -0.33 -1.55
C PHE A 140 -12.73 0.97 -1.76
N ASP A 141 -12.89 1.44 -3.01
CA ASP A 141 -13.69 2.64 -3.36
C ASP A 141 -15.15 2.53 -2.86
N ALA A 142 -15.72 1.32 -2.76
CA ALA A 142 -17.11 1.08 -2.33
C ALA A 142 -17.28 0.83 -0.82
N SER A 143 -16.18 0.70 -0.08
CA SER A 143 -16.19 0.37 1.35
C SER A 143 -16.37 1.61 2.23
N SER A 144 -16.54 1.40 3.53
CA SER A 144 -16.59 2.50 4.51
C SER A 144 -15.21 2.98 4.98
N VAL A 145 -14.13 2.34 4.53
CA VAL A 145 -12.77 2.75 4.89
C VAL A 145 -12.35 3.97 4.07
N LYS A 146 -11.64 4.89 4.72
CA LYS A 146 -11.04 6.06 4.07
C LYS A 146 -9.70 5.67 3.47
N ASP A 147 -9.71 5.27 2.20
CA ASP A 147 -8.52 4.85 1.52
C ASP A 147 -7.73 6.02 0.93
N THR A 148 -6.43 5.80 0.74
CA THR A 148 -5.64 6.53 -0.26
C THR A 148 -5.01 5.49 -1.17
N TYR A 149 -5.45 5.44 -2.41
CA TYR A 149 -4.89 4.52 -3.39
C TYR A 149 -3.73 5.19 -4.13
N LEU A 150 -2.53 4.62 -3.99
CA LEU A 150 -1.32 5.08 -4.66
C LEU A 150 -1.17 4.34 -6.00
N ARG A 151 -1.38 5.04 -7.12
CA ARG A 151 -1.13 4.50 -8.46
C ARG A 151 0.35 4.67 -8.79
N MET A 152 1.12 3.62 -8.54
CA MET A 152 2.57 3.67 -8.70
C MET A 152 3.00 3.10 -10.07
N PRO A 153 3.90 3.78 -10.79
CA PRO A 153 4.56 3.27 -11.98
C PRO A 153 5.68 2.29 -11.58
N TRP A 154 6.58 1.97 -12.51
CA TRP A 154 7.76 1.17 -12.17
C TRP A 154 8.61 1.85 -11.11
N LEU A 155 8.93 1.07 -10.07
CA LEU A 155 9.71 1.54 -8.93
C LEU A 155 11.21 1.30 -9.15
N ASN A 156 12.01 2.35 -8.99
CA ASN A 156 13.47 2.30 -9.05
C ASN A 156 14.10 2.51 -7.65
N ASP A 157 15.43 2.44 -7.58
CA ASP A 157 16.19 2.64 -6.33
C ASP A 157 17.06 3.92 -6.42
N GLU A 158 16.64 4.92 -7.19
CA GLU A 158 17.31 6.22 -7.24
C GLU A 158 17.26 6.91 -5.87
N ASP A 159 18.33 7.61 -5.50
CA ASP A 159 18.44 8.33 -4.23
C ASP A 159 17.80 9.72 -4.30
N THR A 160 16.53 9.76 -4.72
CA THR A 160 15.71 10.97 -4.75
C THR A 160 14.47 10.79 -3.90
N GLU A 161 14.03 11.87 -3.26
CA GLU A 161 12.78 11.94 -2.50
C GLU A 161 11.69 12.72 -3.25
N GLU A 162 12.00 13.15 -4.46
CA GLU A 162 11.12 13.95 -5.30
C GLU A 162 10.20 13.06 -6.13
N LEU A 163 8.93 13.45 -6.17
CA LEU A 163 7.91 12.87 -7.04
C LEU A 163 6.86 13.94 -7.34
N GLU A 164 6.12 13.74 -8.42
CA GLU A 164 4.93 14.51 -8.74
C GLU A 164 3.67 13.70 -8.42
N ILE A 165 2.66 14.39 -7.88
CA ILE A 165 1.34 13.85 -7.60
C ILE A 165 0.41 14.11 -8.79
N VAL A 166 -0.16 13.06 -9.35
CA VAL A 166 -1.10 13.12 -10.47
C VAL A 166 -2.53 12.79 -9.99
N PRO A 167 -3.48 13.74 -10.01
CA PRO A 167 -4.86 13.48 -9.56
C PRO A 167 -5.58 12.38 -10.37
N LYS A 168 -6.59 11.70 -9.80
CA LYS A 168 -7.45 10.76 -10.54
C LYS A 168 -8.05 11.44 -11.78
N GLY A 169 -8.05 10.74 -12.91
CA GLY A 169 -8.56 11.25 -14.20
C GLY A 169 -7.59 12.16 -14.96
N LYS A 170 -6.38 12.38 -14.45
CA LYS A 170 -5.28 12.98 -15.22
C LYS A 170 -4.38 11.88 -15.77
N MET A 171 -3.81 12.13 -16.95
CA MET A 171 -2.87 11.22 -17.59
C MET A 171 -1.56 11.18 -16.81
N MET A 172 -1.00 9.99 -16.68
CA MET A 172 0.33 9.78 -16.13
C MET A 172 1.32 9.58 -17.28
N HIS A 173 2.41 10.35 -17.27
CA HIS A 173 3.43 10.29 -18.32
C HIS A 173 4.51 9.23 -18.01
N GLY A 174 4.47 8.64 -16.82
CA GLY A 174 5.10 7.36 -16.53
C GLY A 174 6.60 7.41 -16.32
N ALA A 175 7.14 8.55 -15.89
CA ALA A 175 8.44 8.58 -15.25
C ALA A 175 8.45 7.59 -14.07
N GLY A 176 9.43 6.68 -14.06
CA GLY A 176 9.63 5.76 -12.94
C GLY A 176 9.78 6.55 -11.64
N VAL A 177 9.37 5.97 -10.51
CA VAL A 177 9.43 6.67 -9.22
C VAL A 177 10.35 5.92 -8.27
N SER A 178 11.13 6.65 -7.48
CA SER A 178 12.00 6.02 -6.49
C SER A 178 11.20 5.46 -5.32
N ARG A 179 11.63 4.31 -4.81
CA ARG A 179 11.05 3.76 -3.58
C ARG A 179 11.21 4.71 -2.40
N LYS A 180 12.29 5.48 -2.37
CA LYS A 180 12.58 6.47 -1.32
C LYS A 180 11.53 7.58 -1.30
N ALA A 181 11.18 8.16 -2.45
CA ALA A 181 10.15 9.18 -2.58
C ALA A 181 8.76 8.64 -2.18
N VAL A 182 8.40 7.44 -2.66
CA VAL A 182 7.13 6.78 -2.29
C VAL A 182 7.04 6.59 -0.77
N VAL A 183 8.09 6.06 -0.15
CA VAL A 183 8.10 5.77 1.29
C VAL A 183 8.06 7.04 2.12
N LYS A 184 8.75 8.11 1.71
CA LYS A 184 8.65 9.43 2.35
C LYS A 184 7.22 9.97 2.31
N LEU A 185 6.53 9.83 1.17
CA LEU A 185 5.12 10.23 1.06
C LEU A 185 4.22 9.40 1.98
N ILE A 186 4.44 8.08 2.07
CA ILE A 186 3.71 7.21 2.99
C ILE A 186 3.95 7.63 4.44
N ALA A 187 5.20 7.87 4.84
CA ALA A 187 5.54 8.32 6.19
C ALA A 187 4.87 9.66 6.51
N LYS A 188 4.82 10.59 5.56
CA LYS A 188 4.07 11.85 5.72
C LYS A 188 2.57 11.63 5.91
N MET A 189 1.95 10.72 5.14
CA MET A 189 0.53 10.39 5.32
C MET A 189 0.24 9.66 6.64
N VAL A 190 1.22 8.95 7.21
CA VAL A 190 1.14 8.37 8.55
C VAL A 190 1.17 9.48 9.61
N GLU A 191 2.04 10.49 9.46
CA GLU A 191 2.10 11.67 10.35
C GLU A 191 0.87 12.57 10.23
N GLU A 192 0.32 12.70 9.01
CA GLU A 192 -0.85 13.52 8.68
C GLU A 192 -1.99 12.63 8.10
N PRO A 193 -2.75 11.86 8.91
CA PRO A 193 -3.71 10.89 8.39
C PRO A 193 -4.84 11.44 7.52
N GLN A 194 -5.09 12.76 7.52
CA GLN A 194 -6.08 13.39 6.64
C GLN A 194 -5.53 13.70 5.24
N LEU A 195 -4.20 13.71 5.07
CA LEU A 195 -3.56 13.95 3.79
C LEU A 195 -3.99 12.87 2.79
N TYR A 196 -4.60 13.30 1.68
CA TYR A 196 -5.13 12.47 0.60
C TYR A 196 -6.18 11.42 1.03
N ALA A 197 -6.86 11.61 2.15
CA ALA A 197 -7.92 10.69 2.57
C ALA A 197 -9.09 10.71 1.56
N ASN A 198 -9.56 9.52 1.16
CA ASN A 198 -10.53 9.28 0.08
C ASN A 198 -10.04 9.74 -1.30
N GLU A 199 -8.73 9.86 -1.50
CA GLU A 199 -8.16 10.23 -2.79
C GLU A 199 -7.43 9.07 -3.43
N ASN A 200 -7.47 9.07 -4.76
CA ASN A 200 -6.71 8.16 -5.58
C ASN A 200 -5.67 9.00 -6.35
N ILE A 201 -4.40 8.81 -6.02
CA ILE A 201 -3.31 9.67 -6.50
C ILE A 201 -2.28 8.84 -7.24
N GLY A 202 -1.87 9.33 -8.41
CA GLY A 202 -0.75 8.80 -9.17
C GLY A 202 0.55 9.40 -8.72
N LEU A 203 1.61 8.61 -8.77
CA LEU A 203 2.97 9.04 -8.44
C LEU A 203 3.82 8.97 -9.71
N GLN A 204 4.64 9.96 -9.99
CA GLN A 204 5.61 9.86 -11.08
C GLN A 204 6.92 10.55 -10.69
N GLY A 205 8.05 10.07 -11.22
CA GLY A 205 9.33 10.74 -11.05
C GLY A 205 9.34 12.14 -11.69
N ILE A 206 10.25 12.99 -11.22
CA ILE A 206 10.54 14.28 -11.84
C ILE A 206 11.77 14.06 -12.75
N GLU A 207 11.68 14.47 -14.01
CA GLU A 207 12.81 14.45 -14.96
C GLU A 207 13.78 15.62 -14.74
#